data_AF-A0A383CMS2-F1
#
_entry.id   AF-A0A383CMS2-F1
#
_cell.length_a   1.000
_cell.length_b   1.000
_cell.length_c   1.000
_cell.angle_alpha   90.00
_cell.angle_beta   90.00
_cell.angle_gamma   90.00
#
_symmetry.space_group_name_H-M   'P 1'
#
loop_
_entity.id
_entity.type
_entity.pdbx_description
1 polymer ?
#
loop_
_entity_poly.entity_id
_entity_poly.type
_entity_poly.pdbx_seq_one_letter_code
_entity_poly.pdbx_strand_id
1 'polypeptide(L)'
;MCTSIILFRKSHIWPVIIGTNRDENLDRISKFPGRHWIKEYPHIIAGKDEEKKGSWIGINDYGLVAIIHNRILNDNVTNKSTSRGHIVLEVLNHSNMNDALQYILNFDRFNYNNFNLLIANHNECHWIKHDLNNPKLLTQQLEEGLSIMTYKDLNDRNNKKIN
;
A
#
# COMPACT_ATOMS: atom_id res chain seq x y z
N MET A 1 11.14 1.73 10.05
CA MET A 1 9.69 1.51 9.84
C MET A 1 9.11 2.56 8.90
N CYS A 2 8.48 2.19 7.80
CA CYS A 2 8.03 3.12 6.75
C CYS A 2 7.06 4.22 7.23
N THR A 3 7.02 5.34 6.50
CA THR A 3 6.13 6.48 6.77
C THR A 3 5.68 7.08 5.46
N SER A 4 4.38 7.32 5.33
CA SER A 4 3.77 7.94 4.16
C SER A 4 2.92 9.10 4.62
N ILE A 5 3.09 10.24 3.97
CA ILE A 5 2.30 11.45 4.14
C ILE A 5 1.46 11.60 2.87
N ILE A 6 0.16 11.70 3.04
CA ILE A 6 -0.85 11.74 1.99
C ILE A 6 -1.61 13.05 2.12
N LEU A 7 -1.62 13.86 1.08
CA LEU A 7 -2.52 15.01 0.94
C LEU A 7 -3.55 14.68 -0.14
N PHE A 8 -4.81 14.55 0.26
CA PHE A 8 -5.93 14.27 -0.63
C PHE A 8 -6.86 15.50 -0.75
N ARG A 9 -7.14 15.95 -1.96
CA ARG A 9 -7.92 17.16 -2.29
C ARG A 9 -8.63 16.98 -3.64
N LYS A 10 -9.77 16.30 -3.66
CA LYS A 10 -10.48 15.82 -4.85
C LYS A 10 -10.66 16.86 -5.96
N SER A 11 -10.97 18.10 -5.60
CA SER A 11 -11.23 19.20 -6.55
C SER A 11 -9.99 20.03 -6.91
N HIS A 12 -8.80 19.68 -6.41
CA HIS A 12 -7.56 20.40 -6.70
C HIS A 12 -6.87 19.86 -7.96
N ILE A 13 -6.13 20.71 -8.67
CA ILE A 13 -5.28 20.31 -9.82
C ILE A 13 -4.20 19.25 -9.50
N TRP A 14 -4.00 18.97 -8.20
CA TRP A 14 -3.08 17.98 -7.64
C TRP A 14 -3.87 17.21 -6.58
N PRO A 15 -4.75 16.27 -7.00
CA PRO A 15 -5.77 15.72 -6.13
C PRO A 15 -5.21 14.77 -5.09
N VAL A 16 -4.09 14.11 -5.40
CA VAL A 16 -3.35 13.25 -4.48
C VAL A 16 -1.88 13.62 -4.56
N ILE A 17 -1.28 13.99 -3.43
CA ILE A 17 0.17 14.14 -3.29
C ILE A 17 0.61 13.16 -2.21
N ILE A 18 1.61 12.33 -2.53
CA ILE A 18 2.13 11.34 -1.59
C ILE A 18 3.65 11.47 -1.50
N GLY A 19 4.14 11.62 -0.27
CA GLY A 19 5.55 11.46 0.07
C GLY A 19 5.72 10.21 0.93
N THR A 20 6.62 9.30 0.55
CA THR A 20 6.86 8.08 1.32
C THR A 20 8.34 7.90 1.62
N ASN A 21 8.66 7.57 2.87
CA ASN A 21 9.98 7.14 3.30
C ASN A 21 9.92 5.66 3.65
N ARG A 22 10.65 4.85 2.88
CA ARG A 22 10.81 3.43 3.15
C ARG A 22 12.07 3.20 3.98
N ASP A 23 11.89 2.94 5.27
CA ASP A 23 12.96 2.46 6.14
C ASP A 23 13.11 0.93 6.00
N GLU A 24 14.17 0.47 5.35
CA GLU A 24 14.42 -0.94 5.03
C GLU A 24 15.90 -1.30 5.25
N ASN A 25 16.22 -2.61 5.32
CA ASN A 25 17.59 -3.10 5.34
C ASN A 25 18.39 -2.58 4.14
N LEU A 26 19.59 -2.05 4.41
CA LEU A 26 20.48 -1.49 3.38
C LEU A 26 20.87 -2.52 2.31
N ASP A 27 20.95 -3.79 2.70
CA ASP A 27 21.30 -4.90 1.78
C ASP A 27 20.12 -5.34 0.90
N ARG A 28 18.90 -4.82 1.14
CA ARG A 28 17.73 -5.16 0.34
C ARG A 28 17.74 -4.42 -0.99
N ILE A 29 18.26 -5.09 -2.01
CA ILE A 29 18.37 -4.56 -3.38
C ILE A 29 16.98 -4.30 -3.97
N SER A 30 16.80 -3.11 -4.55
CA SER A 30 15.62 -2.78 -5.34
C SER A 30 15.98 -1.95 -6.58
N LYS A 31 15.15 -2.05 -7.62
CA LYS A 31 15.26 -1.22 -8.82
C LYS A 31 14.46 0.06 -8.66
N PHE A 32 14.98 1.14 -9.26
CA PHE A 32 14.27 2.39 -9.45
C PHE A 32 12.93 2.20 -10.18
N PRO A 33 11.98 3.14 -10.06
CA PRO A 33 10.70 3.07 -10.73
C PRO A 33 10.81 2.81 -12.23
N GLY A 34 10.07 1.82 -12.72
CA GLY A 34 10.04 1.45 -14.14
C GLY A 34 9.00 0.36 -14.41
N ARG A 35 8.88 -0.03 -15.69
CA ARG A 35 7.99 -1.12 -16.12
C ARG A 35 8.72 -2.46 -16.08
N HIS A 36 8.73 -3.09 -14.90
CA HIS A 36 9.54 -4.30 -14.65
C HIS A 36 8.82 -5.63 -14.92
N TRP A 37 7.50 -5.60 -15.16
CA TRP A 37 6.65 -6.77 -15.36
C TRP A 37 5.90 -6.68 -16.68
N ILE A 38 6.63 -6.45 -17.78
CA ILE A 38 6.01 -6.09 -19.08
C ILE A 38 5.12 -7.18 -19.69
N LYS A 39 5.28 -8.44 -19.26
CA LYS A 39 4.46 -9.57 -19.74
C LYS A 39 3.17 -9.71 -18.94
N GLU A 40 3.26 -9.61 -17.62
CA GLU A 40 2.13 -9.86 -16.72
C GLU A 40 1.36 -8.58 -16.36
N TYR A 41 2.07 -7.48 -16.13
CA TYR A 41 1.52 -6.20 -15.67
C TYR A 41 2.11 -5.02 -16.47
N PRO A 42 1.87 -4.95 -17.79
CA PRO A 42 2.50 -3.97 -18.68
C PRO A 42 2.20 -2.51 -18.32
N HIS A 43 1.06 -2.26 -17.67
CA HIS A 43 0.57 -0.93 -17.31
C HIS A 43 1.10 -0.40 -15.97
N ILE A 44 1.92 -1.16 -15.23
CA ILE A 44 2.43 -0.78 -13.91
C ILE A 44 3.80 -0.12 -14.03
N ILE A 45 3.96 1.03 -13.37
CA ILE A 45 5.23 1.70 -13.11
C ILE A 45 5.48 1.67 -11.60
N ALA A 46 6.52 0.97 -11.17
CA ALA A 46 6.85 0.84 -9.76
C ALA A 46 8.34 0.54 -9.57
N GLY A 47 8.86 0.74 -8.36
CA GLY A 47 10.13 0.13 -7.98
C GLY A 47 9.98 -1.39 -7.89
N LYS A 48 11.06 -2.16 -8.06
CA LYS A 48 11.01 -3.63 -7.95
C LYS A 48 11.92 -4.12 -6.83
N ASP A 49 11.36 -4.85 -5.89
CA ASP A 49 12.10 -5.62 -4.90
C ASP A 49 12.82 -6.78 -5.61
N GLU A 50 14.15 -6.81 -5.61
CA GLU A 50 14.88 -7.91 -6.25
C GLU A 50 14.89 -9.19 -5.41
N GLU A 51 14.55 -9.13 -4.12
CA GLU A 51 14.48 -10.31 -3.27
C GLU A 51 13.11 -10.99 -3.40
N LYS A 52 12.03 -10.25 -3.15
CA LYS A 52 10.66 -10.83 -3.15
C LYS A 52 9.85 -10.53 -4.40
N LYS A 53 10.45 -9.91 -5.43
CA LYS A 53 9.89 -9.67 -6.78
C LYS A 53 8.59 -8.87 -6.87
N GLY A 54 8.11 -8.31 -5.75
CA GLY A 54 6.98 -7.39 -5.68
C GLY A 54 7.38 -5.92 -5.67
N SER A 55 6.47 -5.06 -5.22
CA SER A 55 6.73 -3.63 -5.02
C SER A 55 6.15 -3.12 -3.69
N TRP A 56 6.45 -1.88 -3.34
CA TRP A 56 5.94 -1.23 -2.14
C TRP A 56 5.15 0.04 -2.41
N ILE A 57 5.41 0.64 -3.57
CA ILE A 57 4.71 1.79 -4.09
C ILE A 57 4.74 1.68 -5.61
N GLY A 58 3.60 1.92 -6.24
CA GLY A 58 3.49 1.97 -7.68
C GLY A 58 2.27 2.76 -8.13
N ILE A 59 2.27 3.07 -9.41
CA ILE A 59 1.16 3.68 -10.13
C ILE A 59 0.90 2.89 -11.42
N ASN A 60 -0.33 2.86 -11.90
CA ASN A 60 -0.65 2.32 -13.22
C ASN A 60 -1.10 3.41 -14.21
N ASP A 61 -1.18 3.03 -15.48
CA ASP A 61 -1.61 3.92 -16.57
C ASP A 61 -3.07 4.41 -16.42
N TYR A 62 -3.86 3.80 -15.55
CA TYR A 62 -5.23 4.19 -15.24
C TYR A 62 -5.32 5.22 -14.09
N GLY A 63 -4.19 5.62 -13.51
CA GLY A 63 -4.12 6.60 -12.43
C GLY A 63 -4.45 6.04 -11.05
N LEU A 64 -4.41 4.72 -10.87
CA LEU A 64 -4.41 4.10 -9.54
C LEU A 64 -3.00 4.07 -8.97
N VAL A 65 -2.89 4.44 -7.69
CA VAL A 65 -1.68 4.37 -6.88
C VAL A 65 -1.92 3.38 -5.75
N ALA A 66 -0.94 2.53 -5.46
CA ALA A 66 -0.99 1.61 -4.33
C ALA A 66 0.30 1.69 -3.51
N ILE A 67 0.17 1.71 -2.18
CA ILE A 67 1.30 1.75 -1.24
C ILE A 67 1.06 0.72 -0.14
N ILE A 68 2.04 -0.12 0.15
CA ILE A 68 1.95 -1.10 1.23
C ILE A 68 3.04 -0.90 2.28
N HIS A 69 2.62 -0.83 3.54
CA HIS A 69 3.49 -0.79 4.71
C HIS A 69 3.36 -2.07 5.54
N ASN A 70 4.48 -2.47 6.14
CA ASN A 70 4.44 -3.45 7.22
C ASN A 70 3.68 -2.84 8.40
N ARG A 71 2.83 -3.65 9.02
CA ARG A 71 2.18 -3.30 10.29
C ARG A 71 2.82 -4.12 11.42
N ILE A 72 2.77 -3.59 12.64
CA ILE A 72 3.24 -4.32 13.83
C ILE A 72 2.60 -5.72 13.89
N LEU A 73 3.44 -6.72 14.15
CA LEU A 73 2.99 -8.09 14.41
C LEU A 73 2.66 -8.20 15.90
N ASN A 74 1.62 -8.96 16.22
CA ASN A 74 1.40 -9.38 17.59
C ASN A 74 2.30 -10.60 17.85
N ASP A 75 2.81 -10.76 19.06
CA ASP A 75 3.87 -11.73 19.41
C ASP A 75 3.56 -13.20 19.08
N ASN A 76 2.29 -13.53 18.82
CA ASN A 76 1.81 -14.90 18.58
C ASN A 76 1.60 -15.25 17.09
N VAL A 77 2.03 -14.42 16.14
CA VAL A 77 1.80 -14.64 14.71
C VAL A 77 3.00 -15.32 14.04
N THR A 78 2.78 -16.50 13.45
CA THR A 78 3.76 -17.15 12.58
C THR A 78 4.00 -16.33 11.32
N ASN A 79 5.28 -16.03 11.02
CA ASN A 79 5.65 -15.28 9.83
C ASN A 79 5.18 -16.00 8.57
N LYS A 80 4.25 -15.38 7.85
CA LYS A 80 3.81 -15.84 6.53
C LYS A 80 4.92 -15.64 5.50
N SER A 81 5.10 -16.61 4.61
CA SER A 81 6.13 -16.60 3.57
C SER A 81 5.77 -15.70 2.38
N THR A 82 4.47 -15.47 2.13
CA THR A 82 4.00 -14.68 0.99
C THR A 82 4.38 -13.21 1.17
N SER A 83 5.06 -12.67 0.16
CA SER A 83 5.44 -11.26 0.16
C SER A 83 4.23 -10.37 -0.09
N ARG A 84 3.98 -9.46 0.86
CA ARG A 84 3.01 -8.36 0.74
C ARG A 84 3.25 -7.50 -0.50
N GLY A 85 4.46 -7.46 -1.04
CA GLY A 85 4.74 -6.64 -2.22
C GLY A 85 4.01 -7.09 -3.49
N HIS A 86 3.50 -8.32 -3.55
CA HIS A 86 2.63 -8.76 -4.64
C HIS A 86 1.24 -8.13 -4.58
N ILE A 87 0.75 -7.78 -3.38
CA ILE A 87 -0.54 -7.10 -3.22
C ILE A 87 -0.56 -5.79 -4.01
N VAL A 88 0.56 -5.06 -4.05
CA VAL A 88 0.69 -3.83 -4.83
C VAL A 88 0.48 -4.09 -6.32
N LEU A 89 1.07 -5.15 -6.86
CA LEU A 89 0.95 -5.50 -8.28
C LEU A 89 -0.48 -5.91 -8.61
N GLU A 90 -1.08 -6.74 -7.78
CA GLU A 90 -2.43 -7.24 -7.98
C GLU A 90 -3.48 -6.13 -7.90
N VAL A 91 -3.35 -5.22 -6.93
CA VAL A 91 -4.20 -4.02 -6.84
C VAL A 91 -4.06 -3.18 -8.11
N LEU A 92 -2.81 -2.90 -8.52
CA LEU A 92 -2.52 -2.07 -9.68
C LEU A 92 -2.82 -2.75 -11.03
N ASN A 93 -3.16 -4.05 -11.03
CA ASN A 93 -3.60 -4.77 -12.21
C ASN A 93 -5.01 -4.37 -12.69
N HIS A 94 -5.74 -3.62 -11.85
CA HIS A 94 -7.11 -3.19 -12.12
C HIS A 94 -7.12 -1.79 -12.73
N SER A 95 -8.15 -1.48 -13.52
CA SER A 95 -8.30 -0.19 -14.20
C SER A 95 -9.07 0.86 -13.40
N ASN A 96 -9.74 0.47 -12.33
CA ASN A 96 -10.56 1.36 -11.52
C ASN A 96 -10.58 0.96 -10.03
N MET A 97 -10.99 1.90 -9.18
CA MET A 97 -10.97 1.73 -7.72
C MET A 97 -11.90 0.60 -7.26
N ASN A 98 -13.08 0.48 -7.84
CA ASN A 98 -14.06 -0.51 -7.42
C ASN A 98 -13.50 -1.93 -7.61
N ASP A 99 -12.93 -2.23 -8.77
CA ASP A 99 -12.37 -3.56 -9.04
C ASP A 99 -11.16 -3.85 -8.14
N ALA A 100 -10.28 -2.85 -7.92
CA ALA A 100 -9.15 -2.97 -7.00
C ALA A 100 -9.59 -3.25 -5.56
N LEU A 101 -10.64 -2.58 -5.09
CA LEU A 101 -11.23 -2.79 -3.76
C LEU A 101 -11.93 -4.15 -3.67
N GLN A 102 -12.67 -4.56 -4.70
CA GLN A 102 -13.29 -5.89 -4.73
C GLN A 102 -12.24 -7.00 -4.69
N TYR A 103 -11.13 -6.84 -5.41
CA TYR A 103 -10.01 -7.78 -5.33
C TYR A 103 -9.48 -7.90 -3.90
N ILE A 104 -9.12 -6.78 -3.26
CA ILE A 104 -8.51 -6.84 -1.92
C ILE A 104 -9.48 -7.35 -0.86
N LEU A 105 -10.79 -7.13 -1.01
CA LEU A 105 -11.78 -7.64 -0.06
C LEU A 105 -12.00 -9.16 -0.18
N ASN A 106 -11.67 -9.74 -1.34
CA ASN A 106 -11.90 -11.17 -1.64
C ASN A 106 -10.63 -12.03 -1.65
N PHE A 107 -9.43 -11.42 -1.56
CA PHE A 107 -8.18 -12.19 -1.58
C PHE A 107 -8.00 -13.06 -0.32
N ASP A 108 -7.20 -14.12 -0.43
CA ASP A 108 -6.85 -14.95 0.74
C ASP A 108 -5.87 -14.22 1.66
N ARG A 109 -6.44 -13.41 2.55
CA ARG A 109 -5.73 -12.60 3.53
C ARG A 109 -4.87 -13.41 4.51
N PHE A 110 -5.20 -14.68 4.75
CA PHE A 110 -4.47 -15.51 5.71
C PHE A 110 -3.09 -15.93 5.21
N ASN A 111 -2.80 -15.72 3.92
CA ASN A 111 -1.49 -15.92 3.33
C ASN A 111 -0.50 -14.78 3.61
N TYR A 112 -0.95 -13.66 4.21
CA TYR A 112 -0.13 -12.47 4.39
C TYR A 112 0.00 -12.10 5.86
N ASN A 113 1.17 -11.60 6.23
CA ASN A 113 1.39 -10.92 7.51
C ASN A 113 0.59 -9.61 7.58
N ASN A 114 0.41 -9.05 8.78
CA ASN A 114 -0.27 -7.76 8.98
C ASN A 114 0.31 -6.66 8.07
N PHE A 115 -0.56 -5.80 7.56
CA PHE A 115 -0.17 -4.69 6.69
C PHE A 115 -1.13 -3.50 6.78
N ASN A 116 -0.63 -2.34 6.37
CA ASN A 116 -1.44 -1.20 5.97
C ASN A 116 -1.29 -1.06 4.45
N LEU A 117 -2.40 -0.92 3.75
CA LEU A 117 -2.45 -0.68 2.31
C LEU A 117 -3.18 0.64 2.07
N LEU A 118 -2.63 1.48 1.19
CA LEU A 118 -3.29 2.66 0.66
C LEU A 118 -3.57 2.42 -0.82
N ILE A 119 -4.78 2.70 -1.28
CA ILE A 119 -5.15 2.73 -2.70
C ILE A 119 -5.73 4.11 -2.98
N ALA A 120 -5.28 4.78 -4.04
CA ALA A 120 -5.74 6.13 -4.38
C ALA A 120 -5.89 6.30 -5.88
N ASN A 121 -6.83 7.15 -6.28
CA ASN A 121 -6.88 7.77 -7.60
C ASN A 121 -7.19 9.27 -7.44
N HIS A 122 -7.46 9.96 -8.55
CA HIS A 122 -7.78 11.40 -8.50
C HIS A 122 -9.10 11.75 -7.75
N ASN A 123 -9.97 10.77 -7.51
CA ASN A 123 -11.33 10.97 -6.99
C ASN A 123 -11.50 10.54 -5.53
N GLU A 124 -10.72 9.55 -5.07
CA GLU A 124 -10.85 8.95 -3.76
C GLU A 124 -9.56 8.27 -3.29
N CYS A 125 -9.43 8.11 -1.97
CA CYS A 125 -8.32 7.43 -1.34
C CYS A 125 -8.84 6.50 -0.23
N HIS A 126 -8.35 5.27 -0.19
CA HIS A 126 -8.78 4.24 0.75
C HIS A 126 -7.57 3.69 1.50
N TRP A 127 -7.70 3.61 2.82
CA TRP A 127 -6.79 2.90 3.69
C TRP A 127 -7.41 1.57 4.11
N ILE A 128 -6.64 0.50 3.93
CA ILE A 128 -7.01 -0.86 4.29
C ILE A 128 -6.03 -1.35 5.36
N LYS A 129 -6.59 -1.74 6.50
CA LYS A 129 -5.87 -2.35 7.62
C LYS A 129 -6.09 -3.86 7.60
N HIS A 130 -4.98 -4.58 7.51
CA HIS A 130 -4.94 -6.01 7.72
C HIS A 130 -4.33 -6.36 9.08
N ASP A 131 -5.11 -7.06 9.89
CA ASP A 131 -4.70 -7.62 11.17
C ASP A 131 -5.25 -9.05 11.30
N LEU A 132 -4.36 -10.04 11.41
CA LEU A 132 -4.70 -11.46 11.49
C LEU A 132 -5.61 -11.81 12.67
N ASN A 133 -5.64 -11.00 13.74
CA ASN A 133 -6.55 -11.20 14.87
C ASN A 133 -7.97 -10.70 14.61
N ASN A 134 -8.18 -9.91 13.55
CA ASN A 134 -9.50 -9.45 13.15
C ASN A 134 -10.06 -10.35 12.06
N PRO A 135 -11.38 -10.66 12.06
CA PRO A 135 -11.99 -11.57 11.08
C PRO A 135 -12.11 -10.97 9.68
N LYS A 136 -12.07 -9.63 9.56
CA LYS A 136 -12.22 -8.90 8.31
C LYS A 136 -11.11 -7.85 8.16
N LEU A 137 -10.85 -7.45 6.92
CA LEU A 137 -10.11 -6.23 6.64
C LEU A 137 -10.94 -5.03 7.10
N LEU A 138 -10.30 -4.05 7.73
CA LEU A 138 -10.91 -2.75 7.95
C LEU A 138 -10.56 -1.86 6.77
N THR A 139 -11.58 -1.31 6.11
CA THR A 139 -11.43 -0.35 5.01
C THR A 139 -12.01 0.98 5.44
N GLN A 140 -11.25 2.04 5.21
CA GLN A 140 -11.65 3.41 5.52
C GLN A 140 -11.32 4.29 4.31
N GLN A 141 -12.32 4.99 3.79
CA GLN A 141 -12.09 6.07 2.85
C GLN A 141 -11.50 7.27 3.60
N LEU A 142 -10.45 7.88 3.05
CA LEU A 142 -9.85 9.09 3.58
C LEU A 142 -10.71 10.29 3.21
N GLU A 143 -10.93 11.15 4.20
CA GLU A 143 -11.45 12.49 4.00
C GLU A 143 -10.40 13.39 3.32
N GLU A 144 -10.86 14.50 2.72
CA GLU A 144 -9.94 15.51 2.21
C GLU A 144 -9.05 16.08 3.33
N GLY A 145 -7.79 16.32 3.01
CA GLY A 145 -6.79 16.84 3.93
C GLY A 145 -5.54 15.98 4.04
N LEU A 146 -4.82 16.19 5.13
CA LEU A 146 -3.56 15.51 5.42
C LEU A 146 -3.83 14.22 6.20
N SER A 147 -3.22 13.13 5.75
CA SER A 147 -3.18 11.85 6.47
C SER A 147 -1.75 11.31 6.53
N ILE A 148 -1.42 10.63 7.61
CA ILE A 148 -0.11 10.02 7.85
C ILE A 148 -0.31 8.53 8.14
N MET A 149 0.32 7.70 7.32
CA MET A 149 0.33 6.25 7.44
C MET A 149 1.71 5.77 7.89
N THR A 150 1.75 4.98 8.97
CA THR A 150 2.99 4.40 9.52
C THR A 150 2.87 2.88 9.59
N TYR A 151 3.48 2.25 10.60
CA TYR A 151 3.34 0.83 10.94
C TYR A 151 2.19 0.55 11.93
N LYS A 152 1.47 1.59 12.38
CA LYS A 152 0.28 1.54 13.25
C LYS A 152 -0.97 1.98 12.48
N ASP A 153 -2.01 2.40 13.19
CA ASP A 153 -3.24 2.93 12.58
C ASP A 153 -3.01 4.27 11.87
N LEU A 154 -3.86 4.56 10.89
CA LEU A 154 -3.85 5.83 10.17
C LEU A 154 -4.02 6.99 11.16
N ASN A 155 -3.19 8.03 11.04
CA ASN A 155 -3.23 9.22 11.89
C ASN A 155 -3.07 8.95 13.40
N ASP A 156 -2.43 7.83 13.79
CA ASP A 156 -2.20 7.50 15.20
C ASP A 156 -1.26 8.52 15.88
N ARG A 157 -1.85 9.44 16.66
CA ARG A 157 -1.12 10.48 17.41
C ARG A 157 -0.21 9.91 18.50
N ASN A 158 -0.35 8.65 18.89
CA ASN A 158 0.59 8.02 19.81
C ASN A 158 1.89 7.57 19.12
N ASN A 159 2.02 7.79 17.81
CA ASN A 159 3.24 7.55 17.06
C ASN A 159 4.13 8.81 17.07
N LYS A 160 5.38 8.66 17.51
CA LYS A 160 6.42 9.71 17.52
C LYS A 160 6.82 10.24 16.13
N LYS A 161 6.31 9.62 15.05
CA LYS A 161 6.47 10.12 13.67
C LYS A 161 5.35 11.09 13.26
N ILE A 162 4.32 11.24 14.08
CA ILE A 162 3.15 12.09 13.83
C ILE A 162 3.14 13.28 14.80
N ASN A 163 3.47 13.04 16.07
CA ASN A 163 3.75 14.08 17.08
C ASN A 163 5.26 14.27 17.23
#